data_AF-A0A1M4EQI4-F1
#
_entry.id   AF-A0A1M4EQI4-F1
#
_cell.length_a   1.000
_cell.length_b   1.000
_cell.length_c   1.000
_cell.angle_alpha   90.00
_cell.angle_beta   90.00
_cell.angle_gamma   90.00
#
_symmetry.space_group_name_H-M   'P 1'
#
loop_
_entity.id
_entity.type
_entity.pdbx_description
1 polymer ?
#
loop_
_entity_poly.entity_id
_entity_poly.type
_entity_poly.pdbx_seq_one_letter_code
_entity_poly.pdbx_strand_id
1 'polypeptide(L)'
;MATRVDDCGFWQVVWLEPDAVHPVAVAGPVPRVMDWDELPSTPPADPRDCWSAPWEAAVAVTLAHLLVASDGKRVSVPDGPVAKAFRRAIDGLLPAGPPERHLVLAGPGLSTAITDIALVPRHPQTGEAWPCDAETVVPLAADVWTYLAFHDDRRLVPAARGMPAEVRRDDSSPLLPNSLFRPDGRVFLRTLERLAPIRQPWLRPIYDRVKDRPYMHPFS
;
A
#
# COMPACT_ATOMS: atom_id res chain seq x y z
N MET A 1 24.41 -4.34 -22.66
CA MET A 1 23.98 -5.02 -23.91
C MET A 1 22.56 -5.53 -23.69
N ALA A 2 21.62 -5.26 -24.58
CA ALA A 2 20.26 -5.83 -24.49
C ALA A 2 20.15 -6.99 -25.48
N THR A 3 19.97 -8.22 -24.97
CA THR A 3 19.78 -9.41 -25.81
C THR A 3 18.29 -9.62 -26.01
N ARG A 4 17.84 -9.56 -27.27
CA ARG A 4 16.46 -9.87 -27.68
C ARG A 4 16.35 -11.36 -27.93
N VAL A 5 15.54 -12.05 -27.14
CA VAL A 5 15.08 -13.42 -27.43
C VAL A 5 13.66 -13.29 -27.96
N ASP A 6 13.44 -13.80 -29.17
CA ASP A 6 12.18 -13.69 -29.90
C ASP A 6 11.55 -15.08 -30.03
N ASP A 7 10.73 -15.46 -29.05
CA ASP A 7 9.82 -16.60 -29.17
C ASP A 7 8.40 -16.04 -29.21
N CYS A 8 7.77 -16.09 -30.40
CA CYS A 8 6.48 -15.48 -30.75
C CYS A 8 5.25 -15.96 -29.93
N GLY A 9 5.44 -16.69 -28.83
CA GLY A 9 4.39 -17.14 -27.92
C GLY A 9 4.45 -16.53 -26.51
N PHE A 10 5.50 -15.76 -26.19
CA PHE A 10 5.70 -15.20 -24.85
C PHE A 10 5.82 -13.68 -24.91
N TRP A 11 5.24 -13.00 -23.92
CA TRP A 11 5.44 -11.56 -23.73
C TRP A 11 6.94 -11.26 -23.63
N GLN A 12 7.46 -10.45 -24.54
CA GLN A 12 8.85 -10.02 -24.50
C GLN A 12 9.03 -9.09 -23.30
N VAL A 13 9.87 -9.49 -22.35
CA VAL A 13 10.27 -8.64 -21.22
C VAL A 13 11.70 -8.18 -21.46
N VAL A 14 11.88 -6.87 -21.62
CA VAL A 14 13.20 -6.26 -21.68
C VAL A 14 13.56 -5.77 -20.28
N TRP A 15 14.63 -6.33 -19.72
CA TRP A 15 15.21 -5.85 -18.47
C TRP A 15 16.28 -4.81 -18.81
N LEU A 16 16.09 -3.60 -18.31
CA LEU A 16 17.12 -2.57 -18.34
C LEU A 16 18.02 -2.77 -17.12
N GLU A 17 19.34 -2.74 -17.32
CA GLU A 17 20.26 -2.68 -16.19
C GLU A 17 20.03 -1.35 -15.44
N PRO A 18 19.88 -1.38 -14.10
CA PRO A 18 19.56 -0.18 -13.33
C PRO A 18 20.53 0.97 -13.56
N ASP A 19 21.82 0.67 -13.71
CA ASP A 19 22.89 1.65 -13.90
C ASP A 19 23.03 2.11 -15.37
N ALA A 20 22.34 1.44 -16.31
CA ALA A 20 22.32 1.80 -17.72
C ALA A 20 21.18 2.77 -18.08
N VAL A 21 20.29 3.09 -17.13
CA VAL A 21 19.18 4.02 -17.32
C VAL A 21 19.51 5.32 -16.60
N HIS A 22 19.52 6.42 -17.34
CA HIS A 22 19.54 7.76 -16.76
C HIS A 22 18.33 8.54 -17.26
N PRO A 23 17.70 9.36 -16.40
CA PRO A 23 16.62 10.23 -16.84
C PRO A 23 17.17 11.26 -17.84
N VAL A 24 16.58 11.30 -19.03
CA VAL A 24 16.85 12.33 -20.03
C VAL A 24 15.71 13.33 -19.98
N ALA A 25 16.01 14.60 -19.74
CA ALA A 25 15.02 15.67 -19.82
C ALA A 25 14.64 15.87 -21.30
N VAL A 26 13.49 15.35 -21.70
CA VAL A 26 12.89 15.62 -23.01
C VAL A 26 11.92 16.79 -22.84
N ALA A 27 12.02 17.81 -23.70
CA ALA A 27 11.07 18.91 -23.76
C ALA A 27 9.72 18.41 -24.30
N GLY A 28 8.96 17.71 -23.45
CA GLY A 28 7.57 17.35 -23.66
C GLY A 28 6.64 18.34 -22.95
N PRO A 29 5.34 18.35 -23.29
CA PRO A 29 4.35 19.09 -22.52
C PRO A 29 4.44 18.64 -21.06
N VAL A 30 4.51 19.60 -20.12
CA VAL A 30 4.51 19.32 -18.69
C VAL A 30 3.22 18.58 -18.37
N PRO A 31 3.27 17.30 -17.92
CA PRO A 31 2.05 16.58 -17.56
C PRO A 31 1.31 17.36 -16.47
N ARG A 32 0.01 17.60 -16.64
CA ARG A 32 -0.81 18.22 -15.58
C ARG A 32 -0.73 17.32 -14.35
N VAL A 33 -0.32 17.90 -13.23
CA VAL A 33 -0.42 17.25 -11.92
C VAL A 33 -1.90 17.26 -11.54
N MET A 34 -2.45 16.07 -11.29
CA MET A 34 -3.81 15.88 -10.82
C MET A 34 -3.92 16.39 -9.39
N ASP A 35 -5.08 16.94 -9.03
CA ASP A 35 -5.35 17.26 -7.63
C ASP A 35 -5.71 15.98 -6.85
N TRP A 36 -5.61 16.01 -5.54
CA TRP A 36 -5.85 14.87 -4.67
C TRP A 36 -7.26 14.29 -4.81
N ASP A 37 -8.26 15.15 -5.04
CA ASP A 37 -9.66 14.76 -5.25
C ASP A 37 -9.90 14.12 -6.64
N GLU A 38 -8.97 14.30 -7.58
CA GLU A 38 -9.05 13.72 -8.93
C GLU A 38 -8.38 12.33 -9.00
N LEU A 39 -7.65 11.91 -7.96
CA LEU A 39 -6.88 10.67 -7.99
C LEU A 39 -7.78 9.42 -8.02
N PRO A 40 -7.51 8.46 -8.92
CA PRO A 40 -8.29 7.24 -8.99
C PRO A 40 -8.06 6.36 -7.76
N SER A 41 -9.08 5.60 -7.37
CA SER A 41 -8.94 4.49 -6.43
C SER A 41 -8.76 3.17 -7.21
N THR A 42 -7.90 2.30 -6.69
CA THR A 42 -7.69 0.96 -7.25
C THR A 42 -8.40 -0.04 -6.34
N PRO A 43 -9.32 -0.88 -6.87
CA PRO A 43 -9.90 -1.97 -6.08
C PRO A 43 -8.80 -2.92 -5.55
N PRO A 44 -8.97 -3.47 -4.35
CA PRO A 44 -7.99 -4.36 -3.76
C PRO A 44 -8.02 -5.77 -4.35
N ALA A 45 -9.10 -6.13 -5.04
CA ALA A 45 -9.22 -7.38 -5.77
C ALA A 45 -8.79 -7.19 -7.22
N ASP A 46 -8.04 -8.16 -7.75
CA ASP A 46 -7.79 -8.28 -9.18
C ASP A 46 -8.99 -8.96 -9.89
N PRO A 47 -9.01 -9.02 -11.23
CA PRO A 47 -10.10 -9.66 -11.99
C PRO A 47 -10.26 -11.17 -11.76
N ARG A 48 -9.40 -11.81 -10.97
CA ARG A 48 -9.42 -13.24 -10.64
C ARG A 48 -9.88 -13.49 -9.19
N ASP A 49 -10.50 -12.49 -8.55
CA ASP A 49 -10.88 -12.49 -7.14
C ASP A 49 -9.69 -12.76 -6.19
N CYS A 50 -8.47 -12.42 -6.63
CA CYS A 50 -7.25 -12.48 -5.82
C CYS A 50 -6.90 -11.07 -5.32
N TRP A 51 -6.04 -10.96 -4.31
CA TRP A 51 -5.52 -9.65 -3.92
C TRP A 51 -4.65 -9.07 -5.03
N SER A 52 -4.82 -7.78 -5.27
CA SER A 52 -4.07 -7.03 -6.29
C SER A 52 -2.60 -6.94 -5.89
N ALA A 53 -1.69 -7.42 -6.75
CA ALA A 53 -0.25 -7.34 -6.48
C ALA A 53 0.25 -5.90 -6.22
N PRO A 54 -0.24 -4.86 -6.94
CA PRO A 54 0.00 -3.46 -6.57
C PRO A 54 -0.41 -3.11 -5.13
N TRP A 55 -1.53 -3.64 -4.65
CA TRP A 55 -1.99 -3.45 -3.27
C TRP A 55 -1.06 -4.13 -2.26
N GLU A 56 -0.72 -5.40 -2.50
CA GLU A 56 0.20 -6.15 -1.63
C GLU A 56 1.56 -5.45 -1.51
N ALA A 57 2.07 -4.92 -2.63
CA ALA A 57 3.32 -4.17 -2.69
C ALA A 57 3.21 -2.81 -1.99
N ALA A 58 2.14 -2.04 -2.24
CA ALA A 58 1.94 -0.73 -1.62
C ALA A 58 1.84 -0.86 -0.08
N VAL A 59 1.07 -1.83 0.40
CA VAL A 59 0.95 -2.09 1.85
C VAL A 59 2.29 -2.58 2.42
N ALA A 60 3.05 -3.41 1.70
CA ALA A 60 4.38 -3.84 2.13
C ALA A 60 5.38 -2.69 2.28
N VAL A 61 5.39 -1.74 1.33
CA VAL A 61 6.22 -0.53 1.41
C VAL A 61 5.82 0.30 2.63
N THR A 62 4.54 0.58 2.79
CA THR A 62 4.01 1.34 3.92
C THR A 62 4.30 0.66 5.26
N LEU A 63 4.17 -0.66 5.33
CA LEU A 63 4.49 -1.44 6.52
C LEU A 63 5.96 -1.29 6.94
N ALA A 64 6.89 -1.27 5.98
CA ALA A 64 8.30 -1.03 6.27
C ALA A 64 8.54 0.37 6.86
N HIS A 65 7.91 1.40 6.29
CA HIS A 65 7.96 2.76 6.85
C HIS A 65 7.30 2.84 8.23
N LEU A 66 6.19 2.13 8.44
CA LEU A 66 5.48 2.09 9.71
C LEU A 66 6.32 1.44 10.81
N LEU A 67 7.05 0.36 10.52
CA LEU A 67 7.96 -0.23 11.50
C LEU A 67 9.06 0.75 11.91
N VAL A 68 9.66 1.44 10.94
CA VAL A 68 10.64 2.48 11.27
C VAL A 68 10.01 3.57 12.13
N ALA A 69 8.81 4.01 11.77
CA ALA A 69 8.04 5.00 12.52
C ALA A 69 7.57 4.51 13.90
N SER A 70 7.52 3.20 14.16
CA SER A 70 7.10 2.69 15.46
C SER A 70 8.23 2.71 16.48
N ASP A 71 9.49 2.79 16.04
CA ASP A 71 10.68 2.73 16.91
C ASP A 71 10.64 1.53 17.87
N GLY A 72 10.17 0.39 17.38
CA GLY A 72 10.03 -0.85 18.16
C GLY A 72 8.86 -0.88 19.16
N LYS A 73 8.13 0.23 19.31
CA LYS A 73 6.96 0.33 20.20
C LYS A 73 5.73 -0.33 19.58
N ARG A 74 4.84 -0.85 20.43
CA ARG A 74 3.57 -1.45 19.98
C ARG A 74 2.65 -0.37 19.41
N VAL A 75 2.13 -0.62 18.21
CA VAL A 75 1.22 0.29 17.49
C VAL A 75 -0.21 -0.24 17.56
N SER A 76 -1.17 0.58 17.98
CA SER A 76 -2.61 0.26 17.82
C SER A 76 -3.06 0.57 16.40
N VAL A 77 -3.85 -0.34 15.81
CA VAL A 77 -4.38 -0.18 14.45
C VAL A 77 -5.90 0.08 14.53
N PRO A 78 -6.42 1.14 13.88
CA PRO A 78 -7.84 1.44 13.91
C PRO A 78 -8.62 0.30 13.24
N ASP A 79 -9.86 0.08 13.67
CA ASP A 79 -10.74 -0.94 13.09
C ASP A 79 -11.09 -0.63 11.61
N GLY A 80 -11.80 -1.56 10.96
CA GLY A 80 -12.24 -1.39 9.57
C GLY A 80 -11.18 -1.79 8.53
N PRO A 81 -11.16 -1.16 7.34
CA PRO A 81 -10.27 -1.51 6.23
C PRO A 81 -8.79 -1.43 6.60
N VAL A 82 -8.40 -0.46 7.42
CA VAL A 82 -7.01 -0.31 7.88
C VAL A 82 -6.59 -1.51 8.72
N ALA A 83 -7.44 -2.02 9.62
CA ALA A 83 -7.18 -3.24 10.36
C ALA A 83 -6.98 -4.45 9.43
N LYS A 84 -7.83 -4.59 8.39
CA LYS A 84 -7.73 -5.70 7.42
C LYS A 84 -6.38 -5.72 6.69
N ALA A 85 -5.84 -4.55 6.37
CA ALA A 85 -4.57 -4.42 5.66
C ALA A 85 -3.34 -4.59 6.57
N PHE A 86 -3.36 -4.01 7.78
CA PHE A 86 -2.14 -3.82 8.57
C PHE A 86 -2.09 -4.62 9.89
N ARG A 87 -3.23 -4.89 10.56
CA ARG A 87 -3.25 -5.38 11.95
C ARG A 87 -2.47 -6.68 12.11
N ARG A 88 -2.73 -7.67 11.26
CA ARG A 88 -2.06 -8.97 11.32
C ARG A 88 -0.54 -8.85 11.18
N ALA A 89 -0.08 -8.00 10.26
CA ALA A 89 1.34 -7.81 10.02
C ALA A 89 2.02 -7.09 11.20
N ILE A 90 1.39 -6.03 11.70
CA ILE A 90 1.87 -5.27 12.86
C ILE A 90 1.94 -6.15 14.11
N ASP A 91 0.88 -6.91 14.39
CA ASP A 91 0.81 -7.79 15.56
C ASP A 91 1.84 -8.93 15.51
N GLY A 92 2.23 -9.37 14.30
CA GLY A 92 3.24 -10.41 14.10
C GLY A 92 4.69 -9.91 14.12
N LEU A 93 4.92 -8.63 13.83
CA LEU A 93 6.26 -8.03 13.70
C LEU A 93 6.69 -7.27 14.95
N LEU A 94 5.77 -6.58 15.63
CA LEU A 94 6.06 -5.78 16.81
C LEU A 94 5.85 -6.58 18.11
N PRO A 95 6.57 -6.24 19.20
CA PRO A 95 6.42 -6.94 20.47
C PRO A 95 4.98 -6.89 21.00
N ALA A 96 4.59 -7.93 21.74
CA ALA A 96 3.32 -7.97 22.45
C ALA A 96 3.33 -6.99 23.65
N GLY A 97 2.20 -6.33 23.91
CA GLY A 97 2.07 -5.37 25.00
C GLY A 97 0.92 -4.39 24.81
N PRO A 98 0.68 -3.50 25.78
CA PRO A 98 -0.22 -2.36 25.58
C PRO A 98 0.29 -1.46 24.45
N PRO A 99 -0.60 -0.84 23.65
CA PRO A 99 -0.18 0.08 22.61
C PRO A 99 0.46 1.34 23.23
N GLU A 100 1.58 1.75 22.66
CA GLU A 100 2.32 2.97 23.02
C GLU A 100 2.24 4.05 21.93
N ARG A 101 1.85 3.66 20.72
CA ARG A 101 1.64 4.56 19.57
C ARG A 101 0.33 4.23 18.89
N HIS A 102 -0.34 5.26 18.38
CA HIS A 102 -1.60 5.12 17.68
C HIS A 102 -1.46 5.41 16.19
N LEU A 103 -1.85 4.44 15.34
CA LEU A 103 -1.99 4.66 13.91
C LEU A 103 -3.33 5.33 13.62
N VAL A 104 -3.32 6.41 12.85
CA VAL A 104 -4.55 7.09 12.40
C VAL A 104 -4.49 7.31 10.90
N LEU A 105 -5.59 7.06 10.20
CA LEU A 105 -5.72 7.36 8.78
C LEU A 105 -6.03 8.85 8.61
N ALA A 106 -5.18 9.58 7.89
CA ALA A 106 -5.32 11.01 7.62
C ALA A 106 -5.23 11.31 6.13
N GLY A 107 -5.86 12.40 5.70
CA GLY A 107 -5.71 12.86 4.33
C GLY A 107 -6.87 13.75 3.89
N PRO A 108 -6.99 13.99 2.57
CA PRO A 108 -8.07 14.77 1.99
C PRO A 108 -9.44 14.30 2.50
N GLY A 109 -10.28 15.23 2.97
CA GLY A 109 -11.62 14.90 3.47
C GLY A 109 -11.68 14.18 4.83
N LEU A 110 -10.55 13.94 5.50
CA LEU A 110 -10.49 13.44 6.88
C LEU A 110 -9.94 14.51 7.84
N SER A 111 -10.25 14.38 9.13
CA SER A 111 -9.75 15.29 10.17
C SER A 111 -8.22 15.22 10.28
N THR A 112 -7.59 16.37 10.57
CA THR A 112 -6.11 16.54 10.59
C THR A 112 -5.50 16.47 12.00
N ALA A 113 -6.31 16.39 13.06
CA ALA A 113 -5.82 16.35 14.44
C ALA A 113 -5.33 14.94 14.80
N ILE A 114 -4.02 14.68 14.63
CA ILE A 114 -3.41 13.37 14.86
C ILE A 114 -2.20 13.54 15.75
N THR A 115 -2.17 12.80 16.85
CA THR A 115 -1.12 12.94 17.87
C THR A 115 0.13 12.13 17.57
N ASP A 116 0.01 10.98 16.89
CA ASP A 116 1.12 10.02 16.80
C ASP A 116 1.49 9.72 15.33
N ILE A 117 1.10 8.56 14.80
CA ILE A 117 1.46 8.10 13.46
C ILE A 117 0.29 8.34 12.51
N ALA A 118 0.46 9.27 11.55
CA ALA A 118 -0.50 9.50 10.48
C ALA A 118 -0.17 8.65 9.26
N LEU A 119 -1.12 7.82 8.84
CA LEU A 119 -1.11 7.11 7.58
C LEU A 119 -1.77 7.98 6.51
N VAL A 120 -0.96 8.55 5.60
CA VAL A 120 -1.40 9.58 4.65
C VAL A 120 -1.21 9.17 3.20
N PRO A 121 -1.99 9.70 2.25
CA PRO A 121 -1.80 9.37 0.85
C PRO A 121 -0.51 10.02 0.33
N ARG A 122 0.17 9.30 -0.55
CA ARG A 122 1.33 9.72 -1.31
C ARG A 122 0.93 9.93 -2.75
N HIS A 123 1.19 11.12 -3.25
CA HIS A 123 0.83 11.52 -4.59
C HIS A 123 1.57 10.66 -5.63
N PRO A 124 0.88 10.04 -6.60
CA PRO A 124 1.52 9.13 -7.55
C PRO A 124 2.46 9.85 -8.53
N GLN A 125 2.15 11.10 -8.91
CA GLN A 125 2.98 11.88 -9.85
C GLN A 125 4.14 12.62 -9.18
N THR A 126 3.94 13.32 -8.06
CA THR A 126 4.99 14.09 -7.38
C THR A 126 5.77 13.24 -6.36
N GLY A 127 5.19 12.13 -5.89
CA GLY A 127 5.77 11.33 -4.81
C GLY A 127 5.69 11.97 -3.44
N GLU A 128 5.06 13.14 -3.31
CA GLU A 128 4.90 13.87 -2.05
C GLU A 128 3.84 13.22 -1.16
N ALA A 129 4.04 13.24 0.15
CA ALA A 129 3.02 12.84 1.11
C ALA A 129 2.06 14.00 1.35
N TRP A 130 0.79 13.69 1.60
CA TRP A 130 -0.19 14.70 2.00
C TRP A 130 0.27 15.43 3.27
N PRO A 131 0.19 16.78 3.30
CA PRO A 131 0.60 17.55 4.46
C PRO A 131 -0.26 17.24 5.68
N CYS A 132 0.38 16.85 6.79
CA CYS A 132 -0.28 16.47 8.03
C CYS A 132 0.56 16.87 9.25
N ASP A 133 -0.08 17.47 10.25
CA ASP A 133 0.55 17.89 11.51
C ASP A 133 0.56 16.74 12.53
N ALA A 134 1.26 15.65 12.20
CA ALA A 134 1.42 14.49 13.08
C ALA A 134 2.88 14.32 13.54
N GLU A 135 3.12 13.65 14.67
CA GLU A 135 4.49 13.35 15.15
C GLU A 135 5.28 12.57 14.09
N THR A 136 4.64 11.63 13.41
CA THR A 136 5.27 10.89 12.32
C THR A 136 4.29 10.64 11.17
N VAL A 137 4.71 11.00 9.96
CA VAL A 137 3.93 10.79 8.73
C VAL A 137 4.45 9.55 8.01
N VAL A 138 3.55 8.60 7.76
CA VAL A 138 3.82 7.36 7.02
C VAL A 138 3.05 7.40 5.70
N PRO A 139 3.75 7.47 4.55
CA PRO A 139 3.09 7.51 3.26
C PRO A 139 2.51 6.15 2.85
N LEU A 140 1.33 6.20 2.22
CA LEU A 140 0.65 5.10 1.55
C LEU A 140 0.30 5.50 0.13
N ALA A 141 0.35 4.58 -0.82
CA ALA A 141 -0.07 4.87 -2.20
C ALA A 141 -1.48 5.46 -2.21
N ALA A 142 -1.68 6.61 -2.89
CA ALA A 142 -2.93 7.37 -2.79
C ALA A 142 -4.17 6.56 -3.19
N ASP A 143 -4.06 5.70 -4.19
CA ASP A 143 -5.14 4.83 -4.66
C ASP A 143 -5.59 3.80 -3.60
N VAL A 144 -4.62 3.20 -2.90
CA VAL A 144 -4.87 2.31 -1.77
C VAL A 144 -5.45 3.08 -0.59
N TRP A 145 -4.88 4.24 -0.28
CA TRP A 145 -5.35 5.11 0.79
C TRP A 145 -6.81 5.54 0.58
N THR A 146 -7.17 5.99 -0.63
CA THR A 146 -8.54 6.41 -0.97
C THR A 146 -9.54 5.28 -0.76
N TYR A 147 -9.16 4.05 -1.09
CA TYR A 147 -10.00 2.90 -0.79
C TYR A 147 -10.15 2.67 0.72
N LEU A 148 -9.04 2.71 1.49
CA LEU A 148 -9.13 2.52 2.94
C LEU A 148 -9.95 3.62 3.64
N ALA A 149 -9.90 4.86 3.14
CA ALA A 149 -10.58 6.02 3.71
C ALA A 149 -12.09 6.03 3.43
N PHE A 150 -12.52 5.62 2.24
CA PHE A 150 -13.90 5.84 1.78
C PHE A 150 -14.68 4.57 1.42
N HIS A 151 -14.07 3.39 1.53
CA HIS A 151 -14.72 2.14 1.11
C HIS A 151 -15.44 1.38 2.23
N ASP A 152 -15.41 1.85 3.49
CA ASP A 152 -16.32 1.30 4.52
C ASP A 152 -17.70 1.98 4.41
N ASP A 153 -18.74 1.16 4.31
CA ASP A 153 -20.17 1.47 4.46
C ASP A 153 -21.00 2.11 3.33
N ARG A 154 -20.45 2.32 2.14
CA ARG A 154 -21.33 2.18 0.97
C ARG A 154 -21.45 0.69 0.68
N ARG A 155 -22.42 0.05 1.36
CA ARG A 155 -23.34 -0.85 0.66
C ARG A 155 -23.58 -0.16 -0.67
N LEU A 156 -22.97 -0.68 -1.73
CA LEU A 156 -23.30 -0.33 -3.10
C LEU A 156 -24.75 -0.77 -3.24
N VAL A 157 -25.68 0.06 -2.73
CA VAL A 157 -27.05 0.07 -3.18
C VAL A 157 -26.86 0.30 -4.65
N PRO A 158 -27.14 -0.70 -5.50
CA PRO A 158 -26.88 -0.55 -6.91
C PRO A 158 -27.55 0.75 -7.33
N ALA A 159 -26.92 1.54 -8.18
CA ALA A 159 -27.58 2.65 -8.88
C ALA A 159 -28.74 2.14 -9.80
N ALA A 160 -29.25 0.93 -9.59
CA ALA A 160 -30.36 0.29 -10.26
C ALA A 160 -31.73 0.69 -9.69
N ARG A 161 -31.84 1.71 -8.82
CA ARG A 161 -33.14 2.30 -8.48
C ARG A 161 -33.59 3.21 -9.64
N GLY A 162 -33.92 2.61 -10.77
CA GLY A 162 -34.44 3.31 -11.96
C GLY A 162 -34.07 2.69 -13.32
N MET A 163 -33.21 1.67 -13.37
CA MET A 163 -32.79 1.04 -14.63
C MET A 163 -33.67 -0.17 -14.99
N PRO A 164 -34.13 -0.29 -16.24
CA PRO A 164 -34.87 -1.46 -16.72
C PRO A 164 -34.08 -2.75 -16.48
N ALA A 165 -34.78 -3.85 -16.17
CA ALA A 165 -34.16 -5.13 -15.82
C ALA A 165 -33.24 -5.67 -16.92
N GLU A 166 -33.47 -5.27 -18.17
CA GLU A 166 -32.70 -5.69 -19.34
C GLU A 166 -31.36 -4.95 -19.52
N VAL A 167 -31.13 -3.84 -18.78
CA VAL A 167 -29.94 -2.98 -18.88
C VAL A 167 -29.09 -3.03 -17.60
N ARG A 168 -29.50 -3.82 -16.60
CA ARG A 168 -28.74 -3.99 -15.37
C ARG A 168 -27.43 -4.69 -15.73
N ARG A 169 -26.33 -3.94 -15.78
CA ARG A 169 -25.00 -4.54 -15.90
C ARG A 169 -24.81 -5.47 -14.72
N ASP A 170 -24.21 -6.61 -14.99
CA ASP A 170 -23.75 -7.54 -13.98
C ASP A 170 -22.53 -6.91 -13.30
N ASP A 171 -22.78 -5.84 -12.54
CA ASP A 171 -21.79 -5.24 -11.66
C ASP A 171 -21.55 -6.28 -10.55
N SER A 172 -20.56 -7.13 -10.78
CA SER A 172 -20.01 -7.99 -9.75
C SER A 172 -19.60 -7.07 -8.61
N SER A 173 -20.27 -7.19 -7.46
CA SER A 173 -19.80 -6.55 -6.23
C SER A 173 -18.30 -6.75 -6.14
N PRO A 174 -17.50 -5.74 -5.73
CA PRO A 174 -16.09 -5.96 -5.43
C PRO A 174 -16.04 -6.96 -4.28
N LEU A 175 -15.91 -8.24 -4.62
CA LEU A 175 -15.70 -9.31 -3.69
C LEU A 175 -14.30 -9.07 -3.15
N LEU A 176 -14.19 -8.64 -1.90
CA LEU A 176 -12.93 -8.81 -1.20
C LEU A 176 -12.55 -10.29 -1.34
N PRO A 177 -11.31 -10.61 -1.75
CA PRO A 177 -10.89 -12.00 -1.93
C PRO A 177 -11.24 -12.82 -0.68
N ASN A 178 -11.69 -14.06 -0.86
CA ASN A 178 -12.05 -14.96 0.26
C ASN A 178 -10.83 -15.38 1.12
N SER A 179 -9.65 -14.81 0.87
CA SER A 179 -8.41 -15.06 1.58
C SER A 179 -8.01 -13.84 2.42
N LEU A 180 -7.29 -14.08 3.51
CA LEU A 180 -6.73 -12.99 4.32
C LEU A 180 -5.74 -12.16 3.48
N PHE A 181 -5.79 -10.84 3.63
CA PHE A 181 -4.82 -9.93 3.01
C PHE A 181 -3.40 -10.24 3.49
N ARG A 182 -2.45 -10.21 2.56
CA ARG A 182 -1.03 -10.46 2.82
C ARG A 182 -0.17 -9.41 2.10
N PRO A 183 0.63 -8.61 2.82
CA PRO A 183 1.63 -7.78 2.18
C PRO A 183 2.68 -8.64 1.47
N ASP A 184 3.29 -8.12 0.41
CA ASP A 184 4.41 -8.81 -0.25
C ASP A 184 5.68 -8.74 0.64
N GLY A 185 6.10 -9.90 1.17
CA GLY A 185 7.26 -10.00 2.06
C GLY A 185 8.60 -9.63 1.40
N ARG A 186 8.76 -9.83 0.08
CA ARG A 186 9.99 -9.46 -0.65
C ARG A 186 10.08 -7.95 -0.85
N VAL A 187 8.97 -7.30 -1.21
CA VAL A 187 8.88 -5.85 -1.34
C VAL A 187 9.12 -5.19 0.02
N PHE A 188 8.55 -5.75 1.08
CA PHE A 188 8.80 -5.31 2.45
C PHE A 188 10.30 -5.35 2.82
N LEU A 189 10.97 -6.49 2.64
CA LEU A 189 12.40 -6.63 2.93
C LEU A 189 13.27 -5.66 2.12
N ARG A 190 13.02 -5.57 0.80
CA ARG A 190 13.74 -4.66 -0.09
C ARG A 190 13.54 -3.19 0.34
N THR A 191 12.34 -2.85 0.81
CA THR A 191 12.06 -1.49 1.30
C THR A 191 12.82 -1.24 2.59
N LEU A 192 12.75 -2.16 3.56
CA LEU A 192 13.53 -2.06 4.80
C LEU A 192 15.03 -1.89 4.52
N GLU A 193 15.61 -2.63 3.57
CA GLU A 193 17.04 -2.54 3.22
C GLU A 193 17.46 -1.15 2.74
N ARG A 194 16.55 -0.44 2.08
CA ARG A 194 16.79 0.93 1.60
C ARG A 194 16.58 1.96 2.71
N LEU A 195 15.75 1.63 3.69
CA LEU A 195 15.61 2.42 4.90
C LEU A 195 16.85 2.14 5.77
N ALA A 196 17.77 3.11 5.80
CA ALA A 196 18.96 3.13 6.68
C ALA A 196 18.74 2.63 8.15
N PRO A 197 17.52 2.72 8.74
CA PRO A 197 17.15 2.09 10.01
C PRO A 197 17.45 0.61 10.24
N ILE A 198 17.79 -0.25 9.25
CA ILE A 198 18.24 -1.64 9.57
C ILE A 198 19.42 -1.67 10.56
N ARG A 199 20.19 -0.60 10.62
CA ARG A 199 21.27 -0.45 11.60
C ARG A 199 20.77 -0.33 13.05
N GLN A 200 19.48 -0.12 13.28
CA GLN A 200 18.90 -0.09 14.61
C GLN A 200 18.85 -1.51 15.20
N PRO A 201 19.40 -1.74 16.40
CA PRO A 201 19.53 -3.07 16.98
C PRO A 201 18.20 -3.83 17.13
N TRP A 202 17.09 -3.12 17.36
CA TRP A 202 15.78 -3.74 17.58
C TRP A 202 15.11 -4.23 16.29
N LEU A 203 15.40 -3.60 15.15
CA LEU A 203 14.82 -3.94 13.85
C LEU A 203 15.49 -5.16 13.21
N ARG A 204 16.77 -5.39 13.54
CA ARG A 204 17.58 -6.48 12.99
C ARG A 204 16.99 -7.88 13.25
N PRO A 205 16.54 -8.25 14.48
CA PRO A 205 15.86 -9.52 14.71
C PRO A 205 14.58 -9.73 13.89
N ILE A 206 13.87 -8.65 13.56
CA ILE A 206 12.66 -8.72 12.71
C ILE A 206 13.08 -8.96 11.26
N TYR A 207 14.07 -8.20 10.77
CA TYR A 207 14.63 -8.38 9.43
C TYR A 207 15.14 -9.80 9.21
N ASP A 208 15.97 -10.33 10.12
CA ASP A 208 16.55 -11.67 9.99
C ASP A 208 15.45 -12.75 9.95
N ARG A 209 14.42 -12.63 10.81
CA ARG A 209 13.27 -13.56 10.83
C ARG A 209 12.52 -13.58 9.51
N VAL A 210 12.25 -12.41 8.94
CA VAL A 210 11.50 -12.30 7.67
C VAL A 210 12.36 -12.70 6.48
N LYS A 211 13.66 -12.39 6.51
CA LYS A 211 14.62 -12.79 5.48
C LYS A 211 14.72 -14.31 5.33
N ASP A 212 14.78 -15.02 6.45
CA ASP A 212 14.87 -16.48 6.44
C ASP A 212 13.59 -17.13 5.89
N ARG A 213 12.44 -16.47 6.08
CA ARG A 213 11.12 -17.01 5.70
C ARG A 213 10.16 -15.91 5.21
N PRO A 214 10.36 -15.37 3.99
CA PRO A 214 9.60 -14.22 3.50
C PRO A 214 8.12 -14.52 3.21
N TYR A 215 7.74 -15.80 3.23
CA TYR A 215 6.37 -16.29 3.03
C TYR A 215 5.82 -17.00 4.28
N MET A 216 6.40 -16.74 5.46
CA MET A 216 5.82 -17.17 6.73
C MET A 216 5.02 -16.06 7.38
N HIS A 217 4.14 -16.43 8.32
CA HIS A 217 3.38 -15.50 9.13
C HIS A 217 4.26 -14.32 9.59
N PRO A 218 3.83 -13.06 9.37
CA PRO A 218 2.49 -12.65 8.92
C PRO A 218 2.30 -12.51 7.38
N PHE A 219 3.28 -12.90 6.57
CA PHE A 219 3.24 -12.81 5.09
C PHE A 219 2.70 -14.10 4.41
N SER A 220 2.08 -14.99 5.19
CA SER A 220 1.60 -16.32 4.76
C SER A 220 0.12 -16.56 4.91
#